data_AF-A0A1W9LD39-F1
#
_entry.id   AF-A0A1W9LD39-F1
#
_cell.length_a   1.000
_cell.length_b   1.000
_cell.length_c   1.000
_cell.angle_alpha   90.00
_cell.angle_beta   90.00
_cell.angle_gamma   90.00
#
_symmetry.space_group_name_H-M   'P 1'
#
loop_
_entity.id
_entity.type
_entity.pdbx_description
1 polymer ?
#
loop_
_entity_poly.entity_id
_entity_poly.type
_entity_poly.pdbx_seq_one_letter_code
_entity_poly.pdbx_strand_id
1 'polypeptide(L)'
;MRGSGGGYDGAMRGRQRDTFDVFCGVAAGAADAVAAFAGFLLAVWIRFDSGWITVLKGHPPRMMYVYAAGIVTLLYIFLFRTLGLYARPQDGHFTDKIPRIVRACGIGTLLATALAFAIQNDPPFSRLVAGIAFGTVTVLVLIERNILFQLERHWARHQAGKRRIVIVGAGPLAVHLKDTLRGEPRHRADVVGFLRVGAEEPVAE
;
A
#
# COMPACT_ATOMS: atom_id res chain seq x y z
N MET A 1 -12.60 -10.54 -50.01
CA MET A 1 -13.55 -11.40 -49.26
C MET A 1 -12.73 -12.19 -48.26
N ARG A 2 -12.63 -11.75 -47.00
CA ARG A 2 -13.51 -12.04 -45.84
C ARG A 2 -13.24 -13.42 -45.23
N GLY A 3 -12.75 -13.42 -44.00
CA GLY A 3 -12.53 -14.60 -43.14
C GLY A 3 -11.49 -14.27 -42.06
N SER A 4 -11.84 -13.54 -41.00
CA SER A 4 -12.56 -13.99 -39.79
C SER A 4 -11.74 -14.93 -38.89
N GLY A 5 -11.48 -14.48 -37.66
CA GLY A 5 -11.05 -15.32 -36.54
C GLY A 5 -9.76 -14.82 -35.89
N GLY A 6 -9.70 -14.45 -34.62
CA GLY A 6 -10.72 -14.38 -33.57
C GLY A 6 -10.15 -13.46 -32.49
N GLY A 7 -10.99 -12.56 -31.98
CA GLY A 7 -10.65 -11.72 -30.85
C GLY A 7 -10.40 -12.61 -29.64
N TYR A 8 -9.17 -12.59 -29.14
CA TYR A 8 -8.86 -13.13 -27.82
C TYR A 8 -9.38 -12.17 -26.77
N ASP A 9 -10.70 -12.11 -26.59
CA ASP A 9 -11.33 -11.59 -25.38
C ASP A 9 -11.15 -12.63 -24.26
N GLY A 10 -9.89 -12.77 -23.84
CA GLY A 10 -9.52 -13.42 -22.60
C GLY A 10 -9.93 -12.52 -21.45
N ALA A 11 -11.23 -12.47 -21.17
CA ALA A 11 -11.74 -11.95 -19.92
C ALA A 11 -11.15 -12.80 -18.79
N MET A 12 -9.98 -12.38 -18.29
CA MET A 12 -9.33 -12.88 -17.09
C MET A 12 -10.35 -12.76 -15.95
N ARG A 13 -11.10 -13.85 -15.74
CA ARG A 13 -12.10 -13.98 -14.69
C ARG A 13 -11.49 -13.48 -13.39
N GLY A 14 -12.17 -12.49 -12.81
CA GLY A 14 -11.71 -11.67 -11.72
C GLY A 14 -11.04 -12.48 -10.62
N ARG A 15 -9.85 -12.02 -10.25
CA ARG A 15 -9.14 -12.42 -9.04
C ARG A 15 -10.13 -12.38 -7.86
N GLN A 16 -10.60 -13.55 -7.42
CA GLN A 16 -11.30 -13.63 -6.14
C GLN A 16 -10.32 -13.15 -5.07
N ARG A 17 -10.71 -12.12 -4.32
CA ARG A 17 -9.94 -11.65 -3.16
C ARG A 17 -9.93 -12.80 -2.17
N ASP A 18 -8.77 -13.40 -1.94
CA ASP A 18 -8.64 -14.44 -0.92
C ASP A 18 -8.93 -13.80 0.45
N THR A 19 -9.47 -14.55 1.42
CA THR A 19 -9.68 -14.08 2.81
C THR A 19 -8.41 -13.46 3.41
N PHE A 20 -7.24 -13.97 2.99
CA PHE A 20 -5.93 -13.45 3.37
C PHE A 20 -5.69 -12.02 2.86
N ASP A 21 -6.12 -11.69 1.63
CA ASP A 21 -5.95 -10.36 1.06
C ASP A 21 -6.79 -9.33 1.83
N VAL A 22 -7.99 -9.72 2.27
CA VAL A 22 -8.87 -8.90 3.11
C VAL A 22 -8.24 -8.69 4.48
N PHE A 23 -7.76 -9.76 5.13
CA PHE A 23 -7.08 -9.67 6.42
C PHE A 23 -5.85 -8.76 6.37
N CYS A 24 -4.97 -8.95 5.37
CA CYS A 24 -3.81 -8.08 5.18
C CYS A 24 -4.19 -6.65 4.82
N GLY A 25 -5.34 -6.41 4.19
CA GLY A 25 -5.87 -5.07 3.94
C GLY A 25 -6.33 -4.39 5.22
N VAL A 26 -7.09 -5.09 6.06
CA VAL A 26 -7.58 -4.59 7.35
C VAL A 26 -6.42 -4.34 8.31
N ALA A 27 -5.48 -5.28 8.42
CA ALA A 27 -4.29 -5.13 9.24
C ALA A 27 -3.44 -3.94 8.80
N ALA A 28 -3.28 -3.73 7.49
CA ALA A 28 -2.58 -2.55 6.97
C ALA A 28 -3.31 -1.24 7.33
N GLY A 29 -4.63 -1.19 7.19
CA GLY A 29 -5.41 -0.01 7.58
C GLY A 29 -5.30 0.31 9.07
N ALA A 30 -5.32 -0.71 9.93
CA ALA A 30 -5.14 -0.54 11.37
C ALA A 30 -3.71 -0.08 11.73
N ALA A 31 -2.70 -0.64 11.06
CA ALA A 31 -1.31 -0.27 11.26
C ALA A 31 -1.03 1.17 10.79
N ASP A 32 -1.56 1.60 9.63
CA ASP A 32 -1.47 2.98 9.17
C ASP A 32 -2.17 3.94 10.16
N ALA A 33 -3.30 3.53 10.75
CA ALA A 33 -3.99 4.32 11.78
C ALA A 33 -3.12 4.55 13.01
N VAL A 34 -2.49 3.48 13.52
CA VAL A 34 -1.57 3.55 14.66
C VAL A 34 -0.34 4.40 14.32
N ALA A 35 0.25 4.22 13.13
CA ALA A 35 1.42 4.98 12.70
C ALA A 35 1.13 6.48 12.55
N ALA A 36 -0.01 6.84 11.95
CA ALA A 36 -0.42 8.23 11.82
C ALA A 36 -0.73 8.88 13.17
N PHE A 37 -1.47 8.18 14.04
CA PHE A 37 -1.81 8.67 15.37
C PHE A 37 -0.57 8.85 16.25
N ALA A 38 0.27 7.81 16.33
CA ALA A 38 1.51 7.83 17.10
C ALA A 38 2.49 8.88 16.56
N GLY A 39 2.60 9.03 15.24
CA GLY A 39 3.47 10.04 14.63
C GLY A 39 3.03 11.45 14.96
N PHE A 40 1.73 11.72 14.92
CA PHE A 40 1.22 13.03 15.31
C PHE A 40 1.45 13.32 16.81
N LEU A 41 1.17 12.35 17.69
CA LEU A 41 1.45 12.52 19.12
C LEU A 41 2.94 12.70 19.40
N LEU A 42 3.81 11.98 18.67
CA LEU A 42 5.25 12.15 18.75
C LEU A 42 5.66 13.56 18.33
N ALA A 43 5.05 14.13 17.29
CA ALA A 43 5.31 15.51 16.89
C ALA A 43 4.90 16.54 17.95
N VAL A 44 3.77 16.32 18.62
CA VAL A 44 3.31 17.15 19.75
C VAL A 44 4.30 17.05 20.91
N TRP A 45 4.71 15.83 21.28
CA TRP A 45 5.70 15.60 22.32
C TRP A 45 7.04 16.27 21.99
N ILE A 46 7.54 16.12 20.75
CA ILE A 46 8.75 16.81 20.28
C ILE A 46 8.59 18.33 20.42
N ARG A 47 7.43 18.88 20.06
CA ARG A 47 7.20 20.33 20.12
C ARG A 47 7.14 20.88 21.55
N PHE A 48 6.49 20.19 22.47
CA PHE A 48 6.08 20.77 23.76
C PHE A 48 6.75 20.15 24.98
N ASP A 49 7.14 18.88 24.93
CA ASP A 49 7.59 18.12 26.09
C ASP A 49 9.07 17.69 25.99
N SER A 50 9.65 17.59 24.78
CA SER A 50 11.03 17.13 24.59
C SER A 50 12.11 18.08 25.13
N GLY A 51 11.77 19.36 25.32
CA GLY A 51 12.72 20.42 25.67
C GLY A 51 13.64 20.87 24.53
N TRP A 52 13.54 20.29 23.32
CA TRP A 52 14.38 20.68 22.17
C TRP A 52 13.98 22.02 21.55
N ILE A 53 12.71 22.41 21.69
CA ILE A 53 12.15 23.61 21.07
C ILE A 53 11.54 24.49 22.16
N THR A 54 11.93 25.77 22.21
CA THR A 54 11.41 26.72 23.19
C THR A 54 9.90 26.97 22.99
N VAL A 55 9.16 27.00 24.09
CA VAL A 55 7.71 27.24 24.11
C VAL A 55 7.46 28.63 24.69
N LEU A 56 7.15 29.61 23.84
CA LEU A 56 6.95 31.01 24.25
C LEU A 56 5.52 31.33 24.74
N LYS A 57 4.51 30.55 24.33
CA LYS A 57 3.08 30.85 24.56
C LYS A 57 2.38 29.89 25.53
N GLY A 58 3.14 29.13 26.34
CA GLY A 58 2.59 28.10 27.23
C GLY A 58 2.09 26.85 26.49
N HIS A 59 1.62 25.87 27.26
CA HIS A 59 1.16 24.56 26.78
C HIS A 59 -0.35 24.55 26.55
N PRO A 60 -0.84 24.28 25.33
CA PRO A 60 -2.27 24.12 25.08
C PRO A 60 -2.82 22.86 25.77
N PRO A 61 -4.15 22.75 25.94
CA PRO A 61 -4.77 21.57 26.54
C PRO A 61 -4.42 20.29 25.78
N ARG A 62 -3.87 19.29 26.47
CA ARG A 62 -3.41 18.02 25.85
C ARG A 62 -4.52 17.30 25.07
N MET A 63 -5.75 17.34 25.59
CA MET A 63 -6.90 16.68 24.95
C MET A 63 -7.20 17.24 23.56
N MET A 64 -6.93 18.53 23.32
CA MET A 64 -7.08 19.14 22.00
C MET A 64 -6.22 18.44 20.96
N TYR A 65 -4.97 18.11 21.30
CA TYR A 65 -4.04 17.42 20.41
C TYR A 65 -4.40 15.96 20.21
N VAL A 66 -4.97 15.29 21.21
CA VAL A 66 -5.47 13.91 21.07
C VAL A 66 -6.66 13.86 20.11
N TYR A 67 -7.62 14.79 20.24
CA TYR A 67 -8.73 14.88 19.30
C TYR A 67 -8.27 15.26 17.89
N ALA A 68 -7.34 16.20 17.77
CA ALA A 68 -6.72 16.55 16.50
C ALA A 68 -6.01 15.35 15.87
N ALA A 69 -5.24 14.59 16.66
CA ALA A 69 -4.58 13.37 16.20
C ALA A 69 -5.59 12.35 15.65
N GLY A 70 -6.75 12.19 16.32
CA GLY A 70 -7.84 11.32 15.84
C GLY A 70 -8.38 11.77 14.48
N ILE A 71 -8.72 13.06 14.34
CA ILE A 71 -9.23 13.62 13.07
C ILE A 71 -8.19 13.47 11.95
N VAL A 72 -6.93 13.81 12.22
CA VAL A 72 -5.83 13.68 11.27
C VAL A 72 -5.63 12.22 10.88
N THR A 73 -5.70 11.29 11.83
CA THR A 73 -5.57 9.85 11.55
C THR A 73 -6.65 9.37 10.59
N LEU A 74 -7.91 9.76 10.80
CA LEU A 74 -9.02 9.42 9.90
C LEU A 74 -8.79 10.01 8.49
N LEU A 75 -8.31 11.24 8.40
CA LEU A 75 -7.95 11.88 7.14
C LEU A 75 -6.85 11.10 6.40
N TYR A 76 -5.80 10.66 7.11
CA TYR A 76 -4.71 9.88 6.53
C TYR A 76 -5.17 8.52 6.02
N ILE A 77 -5.98 7.78 6.79
CA ILE A 77 -6.56 6.50 6.36
C ILE A 77 -7.39 6.69 5.08
N PHE A 78 -8.23 7.74 5.04
CA PHE A 78 -9.03 8.06 3.87
C PHE A 78 -8.14 8.38 2.65
N LEU A 79 -7.08 9.19 2.84
CA LEU A 79 -6.11 9.53 1.80
C LEU A 79 -5.37 8.30 1.27
N PHE A 80 -4.87 7.44 2.15
CA PHE A 80 -4.15 6.23 1.74
C PHE A 80 -5.07 5.29 0.97
N ARG A 81 -6.36 5.26 1.32
CA ARG A 81 -7.38 4.50 0.59
C ARG A 81 -7.64 5.04 -0.79
N THR A 82 -7.88 6.36 -0.91
CA THR A 82 -8.16 7.00 -2.20
C THR A 82 -6.95 6.98 -3.13
N LEU A 83 -5.74 7.15 -2.58
CA LEU A 83 -4.49 7.05 -3.31
C LEU A 83 -4.09 5.61 -3.64
N GLY A 84 -4.91 4.60 -3.30
CA GLY A 84 -4.68 3.21 -3.69
C GLY A 84 -3.43 2.57 -3.06
N LEU A 85 -2.98 3.08 -1.90
CA LEU A 85 -1.83 2.52 -1.17
C LEU A 85 -2.11 1.13 -0.58
N TYR A 86 -3.36 0.67 -0.61
CA TYR A 86 -3.80 -0.67 -0.23
C TYR A 86 -4.02 -1.62 -1.42
N ALA A 87 -3.64 -1.23 -2.64
CA ALA A 87 -3.76 -2.12 -3.79
C ALA A 87 -2.91 -3.39 -3.57
N ARG A 88 -3.53 -4.56 -3.74
CA ARG A 88 -2.89 -5.88 -3.64
C ARG A 88 -3.02 -6.58 -4.99
N PRO A 89 -2.02 -7.35 -5.43
CA PRO A 89 -0.75 -7.68 -4.79
C PRO A 89 0.24 -6.52 -4.93
N GLN A 90 1.19 -6.49 -4.02
CA GLN A 90 2.25 -5.50 -4.03
C GLN A 90 3.42 -6.07 -4.84
N ASP A 91 3.52 -5.72 -6.12
CA ASP A 91 4.63 -6.14 -6.97
C ASP A 91 5.84 -5.20 -6.78
N GLY A 92 7.03 -5.63 -7.24
CA GLY A 92 8.26 -4.83 -7.22
C GLY A 92 8.91 -4.62 -5.84
N HIS A 93 9.89 -3.72 -5.79
CA HIS A 93 10.61 -3.40 -4.55
C HIS A 93 9.84 -2.41 -3.67
N PHE A 94 10.12 -2.44 -2.37
CA PHE A 94 9.51 -1.48 -1.43
C PHE A 94 9.98 -0.04 -1.71
N THR A 95 11.23 0.13 -2.14
CA THR A 95 11.84 1.43 -2.43
C THR A 95 11.07 2.21 -3.49
N ASP A 96 10.49 1.52 -4.48
CA ASP A 96 9.70 2.13 -5.55
C ASP A 96 8.41 2.80 -5.03
N LYS A 97 7.99 2.46 -3.81
CA LYS A 97 6.77 2.95 -3.17
C LYS A 97 7.01 4.15 -2.28
N ILE A 98 8.26 4.40 -1.89
CA ILE A 98 8.64 5.51 -1.00
C ILE A 98 8.16 6.86 -1.55
N PRO A 99 8.41 7.24 -2.82
CA PRO A 99 7.97 8.55 -3.33
C PRO A 99 6.45 8.75 -3.26
N ARG A 100 5.69 7.68 -3.52
CA ARG A 100 4.22 7.71 -3.44
C ARG A 100 3.74 7.89 -2.00
N ILE A 101 4.37 7.22 -1.03
CA ILE A 101 4.05 7.33 0.41
C ILE A 101 4.38 8.74 0.92
N VAL A 102 5.57 9.26 0.60
CA VAL A 102 6.00 10.61 0.98
C VAL A 102 5.05 11.65 0.41
N ARG A 103 4.66 11.53 -0.87
CA ARG A 103 3.68 12.43 -1.49
C ARG A 103 2.32 12.36 -0.81
N ALA A 104 1.84 11.15 -0.48
CA ALA A 104 0.58 10.96 0.24
C ALA A 104 0.61 11.64 1.62
N CYS A 105 1.72 11.47 2.36
CA CYS A 105 1.91 12.11 3.66
C CYS A 105 1.97 13.64 3.55
N GLY A 106 2.62 14.16 2.51
CA GLY A 106 2.67 15.61 2.25
C GLY A 106 1.29 16.19 1.98
N ILE A 107 0.49 15.55 1.12
CA ILE A 107 -0.91 15.94 0.86
C ILE A 107 -1.73 15.87 2.15
N GLY A 108 -1.55 14.80 2.94
CA GLY A 108 -2.22 14.63 4.24
C GLY A 108 -1.91 15.73 5.22
N THR A 109 -0.64 16.13 5.34
CA THR A 109 -0.24 17.23 6.23
C THR A 109 -0.79 18.57 5.73
N LEU A 110 -0.75 18.83 4.42
CA LEU A 110 -1.30 20.06 3.85
C LEU A 110 -2.80 20.18 4.10
N LEU A 111 -3.55 19.09 3.88
CA LEU A 111 -5.00 19.05 4.16
C LEU A 111 -5.30 19.18 5.65
N ALA A 112 -4.56 18.48 6.51
CA ALA A 112 -4.70 18.61 7.96
C ALA A 112 -4.45 20.06 8.43
N THR A 113 -3.43 20.70 7.86
CA THR A 113 -3.10 22.09 8.16
C THR A 113 -4.20 23.04 7.68
N ALA A 114 -4.69 22.85 6.44
CA ALA A 114 -5.79 23.64 5.89
C ALA A 114 -7.06 23.50 6.76
N LEU A 115 -7.38 22.28 7.20
CA LEU A 115 -8.51 22.02 8.10
C LEU A 115 -8.31 22.69 9.47
N ALA A 116 -7.11 22.61 10.04
CA ALA A 116 -6.80 23.27 11.31
C ALA A 116 -6.95 24.80 11.25
N PHE A 117 -6.64 25.42 10.09
CA PHE A 117 -6.90 26.83 9.83
C PHE A 117 -8.39 27.13 9.65
N ALA A 118 -9.12 26.29 8.91
CA ALA A 118 -10.54 26.46 8.66
C ALA A 118 -11.39 26.39 9.95
N ILE A 119 -10.98 25.54 10.90
CA ILE A 119 -11.67 25.39 12.20
C ILE A 119 -11.43 26.60 13.13
N GLN A 120 -10.50 27.51 12.81
CA GLN A 120 -10.19 28.69 13.62
C GLN A 120 -10.00 28.37 15.11
N ASN A 121 -9.13 27.41 15.41
CA ASN A 121 -8.85 27.00 16.79
C ASN A 121 -8.36 28.17 17.66
N ASP A 122 -8.88 28.27 18.89
CA ASP A 122 -8.38 29.15 19.94
C ASP A 122 -7.93 28.30 21.14
N PRO A 123 -6.62 28.19 21.42
CA PRO A 123 -5.49 28.88 20.78
C PRO A 123 -5.16 28.35 19.37
N PRO A 124 -4.49 29.17 18.53
CA PRO A 124 -4.17 28.79 17.15
C PRO A 124 -3.24 27.59 17.08
N PHE A 125 -3.55 26.69 16.14
CA PHE A 125 -2.77 25.48 15.93
C PHE A 125 -1.31 25.81 15.54
N SER A 126 -0.36 25.10 16.16
CA SER A 126 1.07 25.35 15.98
C SER A 126 1.55 24.85 14.61
N ARG A 127 1.93 25.78 13.72
CA ARG A 127 2.46 25.47 12.37
C ARG A 127 3.71 24.56 12.43
N LEU A 128 4.52 24.72 13.49
CA LEU A 128 5.68 23.85 13.73
C LEU A 128 5.27 22.40 14.00
N VAL A 129 4.16 22.17 14.71
CA VAL A 129 3.65 20.79 14.92
C VAL A 129 3.30 20.16 13.58
N ALA A 130 2.68 20.90 12.66
CA ALA A 130 2.39 20.36 11.32
C ALA A 130 3.67 19.95 10.56
N GLY A 131 4.72 20.77 10.61
CA GLY A 131 6.01 20.44 9.98
C GLY A 131 6.69 19.22 10.61
N ILE A 132 6.69 19.12 11.95
CA ILE A 132 7.26 17.96 12.67
C ILE A 132 6.40 16.72 12.45
N ALA A 133 5.07 16.87 12.39
CA ALA A 133 4.12 15.80 12.11
C ALA A 133 4.35 15.20 10.72
N PHE A 134 4.61 16.02 9.70
CA PHE A 134 4.98 15.51 8.38
C PHE A 134 6.17 14.55 8.46
N GLY A 135 7.26 14.94 9.13
CA GLY A 135 8.45 14.08 9.27
C GLY A 135 8.17 12.81 10.06
N THR A 136 7.63 12.94 11.27
CA THR A 136 7.38 11.82 12.19
C THR A 136 6.36 10.82 11.64
N VAL A 137 5.23 11.28 11.10
CA VAL A 137 4.22 10.41 10.46
C VAL A 137 4.81 9.73 9.23
N THR A 138 5.51 10.45 8.37
CA THR A 138 6.12 9.84 7.17
C THR A 138 7.10 8.73 7.55
N VAL A 139 7.97 8.96 8.54
CA VAL A 139 8.94 7.96 9.01
C VAL A 139 8.22 6.74 9.58
N LEU A 140 7.23 6.93 10.45
CA LEU A 140 6.49 5.82 11.06
C LEU A 140 5.72 5.00 10.02
N VAL A 141 5.03 5.66 9.09
CA VAL A 141 4.31 4.99 8.00
C VAL A 141 5.28 4.22 7.08
N LEU A 142 6.46 4.78 6.79
CA LEU A 142 7.48 4.06 6.00
C LEU A 142 7.98 2.80 6.71
N ILE A 143 8.28 2.90 8.01
CA ILE A 143 8.74 1.76 8.82
C ILE A 143 7.67 0.68 8.88
N GLU A 144 6.45 1.07 9.24
CA GLU A 144 5.29 0.19 9.35
C GLU A 144 5.00 -0.53 8.03
N ARG A 145 4.95 0.22 6.91
CA ARG A 145 4.73 -0.39 5.59
C ARG A 145 5.85 -1.31 5.14
N ASN A 146 7.10 -1.01 5.49
CA ASN A 146 8.21 -1.92 5.24
C ASN A 146 8.05 -3.22 6.02
N ILE A 147 7.67 -3.14 7.30
CA ILE A 147 7.42 -4.31 8.15
C ILE A 147 6.29 -5.16 7.56
N LEU A 148 5.15 -4.56 7.21
CA LEU A 148 4.02 -5.26 6.60
C LEU A 148 4.39 -5.92 5.28
N PHE A 149 5.13 -5.21 4.42
CA PHE A 149 5.61 -5.74 3.15
C PHE A 149 6.47 -7.00 3.37
N GLN A 150 7.40 -6.96 4.32
CA GLN A 150 8.27 -8.08 4.63
C GLN A 150 7.50 -9.26 5.24
N LEU A 151 6.56 -8.98 6.15
CA LEU A 151 5.72 -9.98 6.81
C LEU A 151 4.83 -10.72 5.79
N GLU A 152 4.19 -9.99 4.89
CA GLU A 152 3.41 -10.60 3.81
C GLU A 152 4.27 -11.44 2.87
N ARG A 153 5.48 -10.98 2.54
CA ARG A 153 6.39 -11.76 1.70
C ARG A 153 6.84 -13.03 2.41
N HIS A 154 7.01 -12.99 3.72
CA HIS A 154 7.33 -14.15 4.53
C HIS A 154 6.15 -15.15 4.59
N TRP A 155 4.93 -14.68 4.84
CA TRP A 155 3.74 -15.53 4.85
C TRP A 155 3.38 -16.08 3.47
N ALA A 156 3.52 -15.28 2.42
CA ALA A 156 3.31 -15.74 1.04
C ALA A 156 4.24 -16.88 0.66
N ARG A 157 5.50 -16.87 1.14
CA ARG A 157 6.45 -17.98 0.94
C ARG A 157 5.97 -19.27 1.59
N HIS A 158 5.31 -19.21 2.75
CA HIS A 158 4.80 -20.39 3.46
C HIS A 158 3.47 -20.90 2.89
N GLN A 159 2.78 -20.08 2.09
CA GLN A 159 1.48 -20.42 1.47
C GLN A 159 1.58 -20.52 -0.06
N ALA A 160 2.81 -20.61 -0.60
CA ALA A 160 3.05 -20.73 -2.03
C ALA A 160 2.47 -22.06 -2.56
N GLY A 161 1.77 -22.00 -3.71
CA GLY A 161 1.28 -23.20 -4.41
C GLY A 161 -0.25 -23.40 -4.47
N LYS A 162 -1.08 -22.40 -4.15
CA LYS A 162 -2.55 -22.57 -4.16
C LYS A 162 -3.19 -22.54 -5.56
N ARG A 163 -2.55 -21.93 -6.57
CA ARG A 163 -3.11 -21.83 -7.93
C ARG A 163 -2.28 -22.63 -8.91
N ARG A 164 -2.80 -23.75 -9.37
CA ARG A 164 -2.22 -24.54 -10.46
C ARG A 164 -2.48 -23.83 -11.79
N ILE A 165 -1.41 -23.44 -12.48
CA ILE A 165 -1.46 -22.75 -13.78
C ILE A 165 -0.88 -23.67 -14.85
N VAL A 166 -1.60 -23.82 -15.95
CA VAL A 166 -1.09 -24.46 -17.18
C VAL A 166 -0.85 -23.35 -18.20
N ILE A 167 0.36 -23.31 -18.77
CA ILE A 167 0.71 -22.31 -19.79
C ILE A 167 0.51 -22.93 -21.17
N VAL A 168 -0.27 -22.28 -22.04
CA VAL A 168 -0.45 -22.70 -23.44
C VAL A 168 0.64 -22.06 -24.29
N GLY A 169 1.44 -22.88 -24.96
CA GLY A 169 2.65 -22.51 -25.69
C GLY A 169 3.92 -22.99 -24.96
N ALA A 170 4.95 -23.35 -25.74
CA ALA A 170 6.25 -23.80 -25.23
C ALA A 170 7.42 -22.96 -25.78
N GLY A 171 7.13 -21.73 -26.23
CA GLY A 171 8.14 -20.81 -26.76
C GLY A 171 8.91 -20.05 -25.66
N PRO A 172 9.90 -19.22 -26.05
CA PRO A 172 10.69 -18.40 -25.12
C PRO A 172 9.85 -17.53 -24.17
N LEU A 173 8.71 -17.02 -24.67
CA LEU A 173 7.75 -16.25 -23.87
C LEU A 173 7.15 -17.09 -22.73
N ALA A 174 6.82 -18.36 -22.98
CA ALA A 174 6.26 -19.27 -21.97
C ALA A 174 7.27 -19.56 -20.86
N VAL A 175 8.55 -19.68 -21.21
CA VAL A 175 9.65 -19.83 -20.25
C VAL A 175 9.80 -18.57 -19.40
N HIS A 176 9.84 -17.38 -20.02
CA HIS A 176 9.92 -16.12 -19.31
C HIS A 176 8.72 -15.88 -18.36
N LEU A 177 7.52 -16.26 -18.80
CA LEU A 177 6.31 -16.19 -17.98
C LEU A 177 6.42 -17.11 -16.75
N LYS A 178 6.91 -18.35 -16.93
CA LYS A 178 7.16 -19.29 -15.82
C LYS A 178 8.14 -18.71 -14.81
N ASP A 179 9.25 -18.16 -15.28
CA ASP A 179 10.30 -17.63 -14.40
C ASP A 179 9.82 -16.39 -13.65
N THR A 180 9.03 -15.52 -14.29
CA THR A 180 8.38 -14.38 -13.64
C THR A 180 7.38 -14.82 -12.57
N LEU A 181 6.53 -15.81 -12.88
CA LEU A 181 5.54 -16.36 -11.95
C LEU A 181 6.20 -17.06 -10.74
N ARG A 182 7.35 -17.72 -10.95
CA ARG A 182 8.15 -18.34 -9.88
C ARG A 182 8.97 -17.34 -9.07
N GLY A 183 9.38 -16.23 -9.67
CA GLY A 183 10.21 -15.21 -9.04
C GLY A 183 9.53 -14.45 -7.89
N GLU A 184 8.19 -14.39 -7.89
CA GLU A 184 7.43 -13.67 -6.86
C GLU A 184 6.43 -14.60 -6.14
N PRO A 185 6.76 -15.06 -4.91
CA PRO A 185 5.91 -15.94 -4.11
C PRO A 185 4.49 -15.42 -3.88
N ARG A 186 4.28 -14.09 -3.93
CA ARG A 186 2.95 -13.47 -3.79
C ARG A 186 1.98 -13.81 -4.92
N HIS A 187 2.46 -14.29 -6.07
CA HIS A 187 1.58 -14.76 -7.14
C HIS A 187 0.88 -16.07 -6.77
N ARG A 188 1.39 -16.84 -5.79
CA ARG A 188 0.86 -18.14 -5.36
C ARG A 188 0.62 -19.12 -6.53
N ALA A 189 1.36 -18.93 -7.61
CA ALA A 189 1.25 -19.67 -8.86
C ALA A 189 2.16 -20.91 -8.79
N ASP A 190 1.57 -22.06 -9.02
CA ASP A 190 2.28 -23.31 -9.27
C ASP A 190 2.09 -23.67 -10.74
N VAL A 191 3.15 -23.50 -11.54
CA VAL A 191 3.09 -23.85 -12.95
C VAL A 191 3.22 -25.36 -13.07
N VAL A 192 2.09 -26.04 -13.31
CA VAL A 192 1.99 -27.51 -13.31
C VAL A 192 2.32 -28.13 -14.67
N GLY A 193 2.31 -27.36 -15.75
CA GLY A 193 2.64 -27.88 -17.07
C GLY A 193 2.52 -26.86 -18.21
N PHE A 194 3.01 -27.28 -19.37
CA PHE A 194 2.90 -26.55 -20.63
C PHE A 194 2.08 -27.35 -21.63
N LEU A 195 1.13 -26.70 -22.31
CA LEU A 195 0.35 -27.29 -23.40
C LEU A 195 0.87 -26.76 -24.72
N ARG A 196 1.23 -27.65 -25.64
CA ARG A 196 1.58 -27.29 -27.02
C ARG A 196 0.53 -27.90 -27.94
N VAL A 197 -0.03 -27.09 -28.83
CA VAL A 197 -0.85 -27.62 -29.93
C VAL A 197 0.10 -28.27 -30.92
N GLY A 198 -0.04 -29.58 -31.14
CA GLY A 198 0.69 -30.30 -32.19
C GLY A 198 0.22 -29.81 -33.55
N ALA A 199 1.13 -29.75 -34.53
CA ALA A 199 0.72 -29.57 -35.91
C ALA A 199 -0.08 -30.80 -36.32
N GLU A 200 -1.35 -30.61 -36.66
CA GLU A 200 -2.16 -31.61 -37.32
C GLU A 200 -1.50 -31.85 -38.70
N GLU A 201 -0.98 -33.06 -38.95
CA GLU A 201 -0.59 -33.41 -40.31
C GLU A 201 -1.84 -33.30 -41.20
N PRO A 202 -1.77 -32.62 -42.35
CA PRO A 202 -2.90 -32.57 -43.25
C PRO A 202 -3.19 -34.02 -43.65
N VAL A 203 -4.40 -34.48 -43.36
CA VAL A 203 -4.93 -35.73 -43.92
C VAL A 203 -4.82 -35.56 -45.44
N ALA A 204 -3.88 -36.28 -46.04
CA ALA A 204 -3.78 -36.39 -47.48
C ALA A 204 -5.02 -37.17 -47.94
N GLU A 205 -6.01 -36.44 -48.47
CA GLU A 205 -7.06 -36.96 -49.34
C GLU A 205 -6.55 -36.99 -50.79
#